data_AF-A0A6G8CD24-F1
#
_entry.id   AF-A0A6G8CD24-F1
#
_cell.length_a   1.000
_cell.length_b   1.000
_cell.length_c   1.000
_cell.angle_alpha   90.00
_cell.angle_beta   90.00
_cell.angle_gamma   90.00
#
_symmetry.space_group_name_H-M   'P 1'
#
loop_
_entity.id
_entity.type
_entity.pdbx_description
1 polymer ?
#
loop_
_entity_poly.entity_id
_entity_poly.type
_entity_poly.pdbx_seq_one_letter_code
_entity_poly.pdbx_strand_id
1 'polypeptide(L)' 'MSTSVKRPRARKPIETTGPAMSHADHLLSLHTREQGKTVMYKQDAWGHVETRFVRTQNVPVWEAKGFTVR' A
#
# COMPACT_ATOMS: atom_id res chain seq x y z
N MET A 1 -53.45 -14.02 -2.50
CA MET A 1 -52.50 -14.06 -1.37
C MET A 1 -51.11 -14.30 -1.93
N SER A 2 -50.19 -13.31 -1.92
CA SER A 2 -48.84 -13.44 -2.50
C SER A 2 -47.80 -13.29 -1.39
N THR A 3 -47.10 -14.36 -1.02
CA THR A 3 -46.12 -14.35 0.07
C THR A 3 -44.72 -14.07 -0.51
N SER A 4 -44.19 -12.88 -0.24
CA SER A 4 -42.82 -12.47 -0.61
C SER A 4 -41.79 -13.20 0.25
N VAL A 5 -41.16 -14.26 -0.29
CA VAL A 5 -40.03 -14.95 0.34
C VAL A 5 -38.74 -14.16 0.09
N LYS A 6 -38.31 -13.33 1.05
CA LYS A 6 -37.01 -12.66 1.00
C LYS A 6 -35.90 -13.71 1.18
N ARG A 7 -35.08 -13.95 0.14
CA ARG A 7 -33.89 -14.80 0.23
C ARG A 7 -32.88 -14.19 1.22
N PRO A 8 -32.33 -14.97 2.17
CA PRO A 8 -31.28 -14.48 3.06
C PRO A 8 -29.99 -14.24 2.25
N ARG A 9 -29.45 -13.02 2.32
CA ARG A 9 -28.11 -12.72 1.78
C ARG A 9 -27.05 -13.14 2.78
N ALA A 10 -26.11 -13.98 2.35
CA ALA A 10 -24.94 -14.33 3.12
C ALA A 10 -24.11 -13.06 3.42
N ARG A 11 -23.75 -12.86 4.69
CA ARG A 11 -22.87 -11.76 5.11
C ARG A 11 -21.44 -12.08 4.67
N LYS A 12 -20.74 -11.09 4.12
CA LYS A 12 -19.31 -11.20 3.80
C LYS A 12 -18.52 -11.45 5.10
N PRO A 13 -17.41 -12.20 5.06
CA PRO A 13 -16.53 -12.36 6.21
C PRO A 13 -16.09 -10.99 6.70
N ILE A 14 -16.12 -10.80 8.02
CA ILE A 14 -15.54 -9.61 8.65
C ILE A 14 -14.05 -9.62 8.34
N GLU A 15 -13.54 -8.56 7.71
CA GLU A 15 -12.10 -8.35 7.62
C GLU A 15 -11.59 -8.17 9.04
N THR A 16 -10.76 -9.11 9.51
CA THR A 16 -10.10 -9.01 10.81
C THR A 16 -9.26 -7.75 10.81
N THR A 17 -9.79 -6.68 11.40
CA THR A 17 -9.03 -5.46 11.62
C THR A 17 -7.91 -5.84 12.58
N GLY A 18 -6.66 -5.70 12.14
CA GLY A 18 -5.51 -5.95 13.00
C GLY A 18 -5.58 -5.12 14.29
N PRO A 19 -4.84 -5.50 15.34
CA PRO A 19 -4.87 -4.78 16.61
C PRO A 19 -4.61 -3.29 16.38
N ALA A 20 -5.40 -2.44 17.05
CA ALA A 20 -5.27 -1.00 16.94
C ALA A 20 -3.87 -0.58 17.43
N MET A 21 -2.99 -0.24 16.49
CA MET A 21 -1.64 0.23 16.81
C MET A 21 -1.70 1.70 17.23
N SER A 22 -0.89 2.07 18.23
CA SER A 22 -0.70 3.49 18.54
C SER A 22 -0.08 4.21 17.35
N HIS A 23 -0.31 5.52 17.22
CA HIS A 23 0.27 6.31 16.14
C HIS A 23 1.80 6.19 16.10
N ALA A 24 2.45 6.15 17.28
CA ALA A 24 3.90 5.99 17.39
C ALA A 24 4.38 4.62 16.91
N ASP A 25 3.70 3.54 17.28
CA ASP A 25 4.04 2.18 16.83
C ASP A 25 3.81 2.01 15.32
N HIS A 26 2.79 2.67 14.78
CA HIS A 26 2.54 2.69 13.35
C HIS A 26 3.68 3.37 12.60
N LEU A 27 4.13 4.55 13.05
CA LEU A 27 5.27 5.25 12.46
C LEU A 27 6.56 4.42 12.56
N LEU A 28 6.86 3.84 13.71
CA LEU A 28 8.01 2.95 13.89
C LEU A 28 7.96 1.77 12.91
N SER A 29 6.81 1.11 12.79
CA SER A 29 6.64 -0.01 11.85
C SER A 29 6.85 0.40 10.39
N LEU A 30 6.45 1.62 10.00
CA LEU A 30 6.69 2.16 8.67
C LEU A 30 8.18 2.44 8.46
N HIS A 31 8.83 3.11 9.41
CA HIS A 31 10.27 3.35 9.38
C HIS A 31 11.08 2.04 9.30
N THR A 32 10.74 1.01 10.09
CA THR A 32 11.41 -0.30 10.03
C THR A 32 11.17 -1.00 8.69
N ARG A 33 9.99 -0.83 8.07
CA ARG A 33 9.72 -1.33 6.72
C ARG A 33 10.48 -0.57 5.64
N GLU A 34 10.86 0.67 5.89
CA GLU A 34 11.66 1.51 4.99
C GLU A 34 13.16 1.24 5.13
N GLN A 35 13.62 0.78 6.30
CA GLN A 35 15.00 0.36 6.50
C GLN A 35 15.41 -0.74 5.52
N GLY A 36 16.47 -0.49 4.76
CA GLY A 36 17.01 -1.41 3.74
C GLY A 36 16.29 -1.37 2.39
N LYS A 37 15.33 -0.46 2.18
CA LYS A 37 14.76 -0.21 0.84
C LYS A 37 15.48 0.95 0.15
N THR A 38 15.66 0.81 -1.15
CA THR A 38 16.12 1.88 -2.04
C THR A 38 14.97 2.87 -2.26
N VAL A 39 15.23 4.15 -2.00
CA VAL A 39 14.29 5.22 -2.34
C VAL A 39 14.48 5.56 -3.82
N MET A 40 13.39 5.53 -4.57
CA MET A 40 13.39 5.87 -5.99
C MET A 40 12.40 7.01 -6.26
N TYR A 41 12.73 7.85 -7.24
CA TYR A 41 12.01 9.07 -7.55
C TYR A 41 11.58 9.09 -9.01
N LYS A 42 10.41 9.67 -9.30
CA LYS A 42 9.99 9.98 -10.67
C LYS A 42 9.33 11.34 -10.69
N GLN A 43 9.71 12.19 -11.63
CA GLN A 43 9.08 13.48 -11.83
C GLN A 43 8.03 13.36 -12.95
N ASP A 44 6.83 13.86 -12.71
CA ASP A 44 5.78 13.94 -13.74
C ASP A 44 5.94 15.19 -14.62
N ALA A 45 5.08 15.32 -15.64
CA ALA A 45 5.10 16.45 -16.57
C ALA A 45 4.72 17.80 -15.92
N TRP A 46 4.16 17.78 -14.70
CA TRP A 46 3.79 18.97 -13.94
C TRP A 46 4.80 19.29 -12.84
N GLY A 47 5.85 18.48 -12.69
CA GLY A 47 6.93 18.66 -11.74
C GLY A 47 6.72 17.99 -10.38
N HIS A 48 5.65 17.22 -10.17
CA HIS A 48 5.45 16.45 -8.94
C HIS A 48 6.43 15.29 -8.86
N VAL A 49 6.98 15.06 -7.66
CA VAL A 49 7.90 13.96 -7.40
C VAL A 49 7.13 12.81 -6.75
N GLU A 50 7.04 11.69 -7.45
CA GLU A 50 6.58 10.43 -6.89
C GLU A 50 7.75 9.70 -6.23
N THR A 51 7.66 9.47 -4.92
CA THR A 51 8.68 8.76 -4.14
C THR A 51 8.21 7.33 -3.83
N ARG A 52 9.06 6.34 -4.10
CA ARG A 52 8.77 4.94 -3.78
C ARG A 52 9.91 4.27 -3.04
N PHE A 53 9.54 3.46 -2.04
CA PHE A 53 10.47 2.60 -1.31
C PHE A 53 10.47 1.20 -1.93
N VAL A 54 11.55 0.86 -2.61
CA VAL A 54 11.69 -0.34 -3.42
C VAL A 54 12.74 -1.25 -2.77
N ARG A 55 12.45 -2.55 -2.67
CA ARG A 55 13.49 -3.52 -2.26
C ARG A 55 14.58 -3.56 -3.34
N THR A 56 15.84 -3.72 -2.96
CA THR A 56 17.00 -3.67 -3.86
C THR A 56 16.85 -4.56 -5.10
N GLN A 57 16.25 -5.75 -4.96
CA GLN A 57 15.98 -6.69 -6.06
C GLN A 57 15.05 -6.15 -7.15
N ASN A 58 14.17 -5.21 -6.80
CA ASN A 58 13.16 -4.66 -7.70
C ASN A 58 13.59 -3.35 -8.34
N VAL A 59 14.74 -2.78 -7.97
CA VAL A 59 15.23 -1.50 -8.51
C VAL A 59 15.24 -1.50 -10.06
N PRO A 60 15.76 -2.53 -10.77
CA PRO A 60 15.78 -2.54 -12.23
C PRO A 60 14.38 -2.47 -12.87
N VAL A 61 13.37 -3.05 -12.20
CA VAL A 61 11.98 -3.02 -12.68
C VAL A 61 11.38 -1.62 -12.57
N TRP A 62 11.78 -0.86 -11.56
CA TRP A 62 11.31 0.51 -11.36
C TRP A 62 12.11 1.51 -12.20
N GLU A 63 13.39 1.24 -12.45
CA GLU A 63 14.19 1.98 -13.44
C GLU A 63 13.56 1.90 -14.83
N ALA A 64 13.12 0.71 -15.26
CA ALA A 64 12.40 0.54 -16.52
C ALA A 64 11.07 1.32 -16.59
N LYS A 65 10.47 1.68 -15.43
CA LYS A 65 9.26 2.52 -15.34
C LYS A 65 9.56 4.02 -15.31
N GLY A 66 10.83 4.39 -15.39
CA GLY A 66 11.31 5.77 -15.35
C GLY A 66 11.50 6.32 -13.94
N PHE A 67 11.62 5.46 -12.92
CA PHE A 67 12.07 5.91 -11.60
C PHE A 67 13.59 5.88 -11.53
N THR A 68 14.20 6.86 -10.88
CA THR A 68 15.65 6.94 -10.69
C THR A 68 16.00 6.85 -9.21
N VAL A 69 17.11 6.17 -8.92
CA VAL A 69 17.75 6.22 -7.60
C VAL A 69 18.53 7.54 -7.53
N ARG A 70 18.48 8.21 -6.37
CA ARG A 70 19.25 9.44 -6.12
C ARG A 70 20.36 9.19 -5.12
#